data_AF-A0A9D8SVU1-F1
#
_entry.id   AF-A0A9D8SVU1-F1
#
_cell.length_a   1.000
_cell.length_b   1.000
_cell.length_c   1.000
_cell.angle_alpha   90.00
_cell.angle_beta   90.00
_cell.angle_gamma   90.00
#
_symmetry.space_group_name_H-M   'P 1'
#
loop_
_entity.id
_entity.type
_entity.pdbx_description
1 polymer ?
#
loop_
_entity_poly.entity_id
_entity_poly.type
_entity_poly.pdbx_seq_one_letter_code
_entity_poly.pdbx_strand_id
1 'polypeptide(L)'
;MKRLILIAMLLLASFSVNAQQKDPIYLVNNCVISTEEFNKLRDQIESVTIVRESEQLKLYEQFGDTSNGVVLITLKDEHVWLTPEKPGSFMGGNIQTFYIWVMENMRYPEAMKQQKKEAKLAVKFVVGKQGFIQPNSITFLQRGDEAFEQEVRRVLLSSPRWEPATQKGEAVAVQYVLPITFSLK
;
A
#
# COMPACT_ATOMS: atom_id res chain seq x y z
N MET A 1 19.01 11.06 13.01
CA MET A 1 18.43 9.87 13.67
C MET A 1 17.76 8.99 12.61
N LYS A 2 18.51 8.01 12.09
CA LYS A 2 18.02 7.02 11.11
C LYS A 2 17.30 5.93 11.89
N ARG A 3 15.98 5.80 11.75
CA ARG A 3 15.25 4.65 12.30
C ARG A 3 15.55 3.45 11.41
N LEU A 4 16.36 2.52 11.92
CA LEU A 4 16.58 1.20 11.33
C LEU A 4 15.23 0.46 11.33
N ILE A 5 14.72 0.13 10.14
CA ILE A 5 13.81 -1.00 9.95
C ILE A 5 14.69 -2.14 9.44
N LEU A 6 15.29 -2.84 10.39
CA LEU A 6 15.88 -4.16 10.18
C LEU A 6 15.23 -5.05 11.22
N ILE A 7 14.52 -6.09 10.78
CA ILE A 7 14.38 -7.43 11.38
C ILE A 7 13.22 -8.11 10.63
N ALA A 8 13.56 -8.97 9.68
CA ALA A 8 12.83 -10.21 9.37
C ALA A 8 13.65 -11.08 8.39
N MET A 9 14.96 -11.24 8.64
CA MET A 9 15.80 -12.14 7.83
C MET A 9 16.07 -13.49 8.52
N LEU A 10 15.45 -13.78 9.67
CA LEU A 10 15.82 -14.96 10.48
C LEU A 10 14.70 -15.65 11.29
N LEU A 11 13.43 -15.64 10.83
CA LEU A 11 12.32 -16.29 11.58
C LEU A 11 11.44 -17.27 10.77
N LEU A 12 11.93 -17.78 9.64
CA LEU A 12 11.22 -18.83 8.87
C LEU A 12 11.88 -20.21 8.95
N ALA A 13 12.84 -20.41 9.85
CA ALA A 13 13.44 -21.72 10.11
C ALA A 13 13.25 -22.08 11.58
N SER A 14 12.01 -22.36 12.00
CA SER A 14 11.61 -23.18 13.18
C SER A 14 10.11 -22.97 13.47
N PHE A 15 9.23 -23.26 12.50
CA PHE A 15 7.84 -23.56 12.87
C PHE A 15 7.68 -25.07 12.73
N SER A 16 7.73 -25.75 13.87
CA SER A 16 7.25 -27.13 13.98
C SER A 16 5.84 -27.18 13.42
N VAL A 17 5.67 -28.02 12.39
CA VAL A 17 4.41 -28.28 11.71
C VAL A 17 3.41 -28.81 12.75
N ASN A 18 2.51 -27.95 13.21
CA ASN A 18 1.24 -28.37 13.74
C ASN A 18 0.25 -28.35 12.57
N ALA A 19 -0.32 -29.50 12.21
CA ALA A 19 -1.12 -29.71 11.00
C ALA A 19 -2.42 -28.87 10.92
N GLN A 20 -2.73 -28.08 11.94
CA GLN A 20 -3.87 -27.16 12.00
C GLN A 20 -3.51 -25.68 11.73
N GLN A 21 -2.24 -25.32 11.59
CA GLN A 21 -1.83 -23.94 11.37
C GLN A 21 -1.97 -23.58 9.89
N LYS A 22 -3.10 -22.99 9.50
CA LYS A 22 -3.32 -22.49 8.14
C LYS A 22 -2.30 -21.37 7.82
N ASP A 23 -1.72 -21.39 6.63
CA ASP A 23 -0.70 -20.42 6.22
C ASP A 23 -1.24 -18.98 6.25
N PRO A 24 -0.39 -17.96 6.51
CA PRO A 24 -0.78 -16.57 6.34
C PRO A 24 -1.05 -16.26 4.86
N ILE A 25 -1.79 -15.19 4.58
CA ILE A 25 -1.96 -14.71 3.21
C ILE A 25 -0.68 -14.00 2.78
N TYR A 26 -0.08 -14.42 1.68
CA TYR A 26 1.04 -13.71 1.05
C TYR A 26 0.52 -12.75 -0.02
N LEU A 27 0.79 -11.46 0.13
CA LEU A 27 0.41 -10.41 -0.82
C LEU A 27 1.65 -9.79 -1.44
N VAL A 28 1.89 -10.02 -2.73
CA VAL A 28 2.92 -9.31 -3.50
C VAL A 28 2.27 -8.12 -4.19
N ASN A 29 2.65 -6.89 -3.82
CA ASN A 29 2.05 -5.66 -4.35
C ASN A 29 0.50 -5.71 -4.38
N ASN A 30 -0.11 -6.20 -3.29
CA ASN A 30 -1.55 -6.39 -3.13
C ASN A 30 -2.20 -7.51 -3.99
N CYS A 31 -1.40 -8.40 -4.60
CA CYS A 31 -1.88 -9.63 -5.24
C CYS A 31 -1.63 -10.84 -4.34
N VAL A 32 -2.65 -11.68 -4.12
CA VAL A 32 -2.50 -12.98 -3.45
C VAL A 32 -1.59 -13.88 -4.27
N ILE A 33 -0.59 -14.44 -3.62
CA ILE A 33 0.32 -15.43 -4.21
C ILE A 33 0.42 -16.67 -3.34
N SER A 34 0.77 -17.80 -3.96
CA SER A 34 1.08 -19.05 -3.29
C SER A 34 2.47 -19.01 -2.63
N THR A 35 2.69 -19.90 -1.66
CA THR A 35 4.01 -20.11 -1.03
C THR A 35 5.10 -20.49 -2.05
N GLU A 36 4.74 -21.23 -3.11
CA GLU A 36 5.68 -21.59 -4.18
C GLU A 36 6.11 -20.36 -4.99
N GLU A 37 5.16 -19.50 -5.37
CA GLU A 37 5.44 -18.23 -6.05
C GLU A 37 6.27 -17.30 -5.18
N PHE A 38 5.99 -17.24 -3.87
CA PHE A 38 6.77 -16.47 -2.92
C PHE A 38 8.24 -16.90 -2.91
N ASN A 39 8.49 -18.21 -2.87
CA ASN A 39 9.84 -18.75 -2.88
C ASN A 39 10.61 -18.42 -4.17
N LYS A 40 9.93 -18.35 -5.33
CA LYS A 40 10.53 -17.95 -6.61
C LYS A 40 10.90 -16.47 -6.68
N LEU A 41 10.27 -15.62 -5.86
CA LEU A 41 10.45 -14.16 -5.88
C LEU A 41 11.49 -13.64 -4.87
N ARG A 42 12.11 -14.52 -4.08
CA ARG A 42 12.99 -14.16 -2.94
C ARG A 42 14.04 -13.10 -3.26
N ASP A 43 14.71 -13.19 -4.40
CA ASP A 43 15.79 -12.26 -4.78
C ASP A 43 15.28 -10.88 -5.23
N GLN A 44 14.01 -10.82 -5.63
CA GLN A 44 13.33 -9.61 -6.10
C GLN A 44 12.62 -8.86 -4.98
N ILE A 45 12.57 -9.40 -3.75
CA ILE A 45 11.91 -8.75 -2.62
C ILE A 45 12.70 -7.51 -2.20
N GLU A 46 12.00 -6.38 -2.15
CA GLU A 46 12.50 -5.14 -1.54
C GLU A 46 12.22 -5.14 -0.03
N SER A 47 11.01 -5.52 0.37
CA SER A 47 10.62 -5.52 1.78
C SER A 47 9.47 -6.49 2.07
N VAL A 48 9.41 -6.96 3.32
CA VAL A 48 8.35 -7.80 3.85
C VAL A 48 7.77 -7.14 5.09
N THR A 49 6.45 -6.97 5.12
CA THR A 49 5.71 -6.40 6.25
C THR A 49 4.71 -7.44 6.74
N ILE A 50 4.75 -7.76 8.03
CA ILE A 50 3.83 -8.72 8.65
C ILE A 50 2.73 -7.94 9.37
N VAL A 51 1.50 -8.16 8.96
CA VAL A 51 0.30 -7.56 9.57
C VAL A 51 -0.36 -8.60 10.46
N ARG A 52 -0.51 -8.27 11.75
CA ARG A 52 -1.19 -9.11 12.76
C ARG A 52 -2.22 -8.35 13.59
N GLU A 53 -2.27 -7.03 13.47
CA GLU A 53 -3.19 -6.20 14.24
C GLU A 53 -4.60 -6.29 13.68
N SER A 54 -5.59 -6.52 14.54
CA SER A 54 -6.98 -6.79 14.15
C SER A 54 -7.59 -5.67 13.31
N GLU A 55 -7.27 -4.40 13.58
CA GLU A 55 -7.77 -3.26 12.80
C GLU A 55 -7.15 -3.19 11.41
N GLN A 56 -5.85 -3.50 11.30
CA GLN A 56 -5.16 -3.52 10.01
C GLN A 56 -5.56 -4.73 9.17
N LEU A 57 -5.87 -5.88 9.79
CA LEU A 57 -6.30 -7.09 9.09
C LEU A 57 -7.62 -6.90 8.33
N LYS A 58 -8.53 -6.06 8.83
CA LYS A 58 -9.80 -5.72 8.15
C LYS A 58 -9.60 -5.21 6.71
N LEU A 59 -8.48 -4.54 6.42
CA LEU A 59 -8.15 -4.06 5.07
C LEU A 59 -7.94 -5.20 4.07
N TYR A 60 -7.54 -6.37 4.56
CA TYR A 60 -7.08 -7.50 3.76
C TYR A 60 -8.04 -8.69 3.75
N GLU A 61 -9.16 -8.62 4.48
CA GLU A 61 -10.22 -9.64 4.46
C GLU A 61 -10.77 -9.87 3.04
N GLN A 62 -10.71 -8.86 2.18
CA GLN A 62 -11.06 -8.96 0.76
C GLN A 62 -10.18 -9.94 -0.02
N PHE A 63 -8.99 -10.27 0.49
CA PHE A 63 -8.04 -11.19 -0.13
C PHE A 63 -8.12 -12.62 0.42
N GLY A 64 -8.94 -12.86 1.45
CA GLY A 64 -9.16 -14.19 2.03
C GLY A 64 -9.21 -14.18 3.55
N ASP A 65 -9.02 -15.36 4.14
CA ASP A 65 -9.01 -15.56 5.59
C ASP A 65 -7.73 -15.03 6.24
N THR A 66 -7.85 -13.89 6.93
CA THR A 66 -6.76 -13.18 7.58
C THR A 66 -6.47 -13.67 9.02
N SER A 67 -7.11 -14.76 9.47
CA SER A 67 -6.96 -15.27 10.85
C SER A 67 -5.53 -15.62 11.26
N ASN A 68 -4.68 -16.03 10.30
CA ASN A 68 -3.26 -16.31 10.53
C ASN A 68 -2.32 -15.16 10.13
N GLY A 69 -2.88 -13.97 9.93
CA GLY A 69 -2.13 -12.78 9.54
C GLY A 69 -1.91 -12.66 8.04
N VAL A 70 -1.33 -11.52 7.65
CA VAL A 70 -1.06 -11.17 6.25
C VAL A 70 0.39 -10.75 6.12
N VAL A 71 1.08 -11.29 5.12
CA VAL A 71 2.46 -10.99 4.78
C VAL A 71 2.46 -10.15 3.50
N LEU A 72 2.68 -8.85 3.63
CA LEU A 72 2.83 -7.94 2.51
C LEU A 72 4.27 -7.99 2.01
N ILE A 73 4.44 -8.19 0.72
CA ILE A 73 5.72 -8.29 0.04
C ILE A 73 5.73 -7.19 -1.01
N THR A 74 6.73 -6.32 -0.93
CA THR A 74 7.01 -5.34 -1.98
C THR A 74 8.20 -5.86 -2.78
N LEU A 75 8.05 -5.93 -4.10
CA LEU A 75 9.16 -6.27 -4.99
C LEU A 75 9.94 -5.00 -5.36
N LYS A 76 11.22 -5.17 -5.66
CA LYS A 76 12.06 -4.11 -6.22
C LYS A 76 11.49 -3.69 -7.56
N ASP A 77 11.24 -2.40 -7.71
CA ASP A 77 11.14 -1.78 -9.03
C ASP A 77 12.55 -1.36 -9.48
N GLU A 78 12.97 -1.79 -10.66
CA GLU A 78 14.27 -1.38 -11.23
C GLU A 78 14.35 0.13 -11.43
N HIS A 79 13.22 0.74 -11.79
CA HIS A 79 13.09 2.17 -11.97
C HIS A 79 11.67 2.63 -11.67
N VAL A 80 11.55 3.68 -10.85
CA VAL A 80 10.28 4.37 -10.59
C VAL A 80 10.24 5.64 -11.41
N TRP A 81 9.31 5.71 -12.36
CA TRP A 81 9.17 6.84 -13.28
C TRP A 81 8.40 8.00 -12.63
N LEU A 82 8.80 9.23 -12.97
CA LEU A 82 8.01 10.43 -12.69
C LEU A 82 7.13 10.82 -13.88
N THR A 83 7.61 10.54 -15.09
CA THR A 83 6.97 10.93 -16.34
C THR A 83 7.18 9.81 -17.35
N PRO A 84 6.34 8.75 -17.32
CA PRO A 84 6.39 7.68 -18.32
C PRO A 84 5.91 8.19 -19.68
N GLU A 85 6.27 7.50 -20.76
CA GLU A 85 5.78 7.78 -22.13
C GLU A 85 4.25 7.73 -22.23
N LYS A 86 3.62 6.73 -21.61
CA LYS A 86 2.16 6.66 -21.46
C LYS A 86 1.81 6.56 -19.97
N PRO A 87 1.06 7.52 -19.41
CA PRO A 87 0.66 7.47 -18.02
C PRO A 87 -0.33 6.33 -17.77
N GLY A 88 -0.35 5.85 -16.52
CA GLY A 88 -1.37 4.91 -16.07
C GLY A 88 -2.74 5.59 -15.99
N SER A 89 -3.79 4.78 -15.97
CA SER A 89 -5.18 5.22 -15.93
C SER A 89 -5.87 4.66 -14.70
N PHE A 90 -6.63 5.51 -13.99
CA PHE A 90 -7.43 5.09 -12.84
C PHE A 90 -8.91 5.15 -13.23
N MET A 91 -9.58 4.00 -13.24
CA MET A 91 -10.99 3.89 -13.64
C MET A 91 -11.29 4.53 -15.02
N GLY A 92 -10.37 4.39 -15.97
CA GLY A 92 -10.48 5.01 -17.30
C GLY A 92 -10.14 6.51 -17.33
N GLY A 93 -9.81 7.10 -16.18
CA GLY A 93 -9.43 8.50 -16.02
C GLY A 93 -7.97 8.70 -15.66
N ASN A 94 -7.65 9.88 -15.13
CA ASN A 94 -6.29 10.29 -14.80
C ASN A 94 -6.12 10.51 -13.28
N ILE A 95 -5.01 11.13 -12.87
CA ILE A 95 -4.73 11.44 -11.46
C ILE A 95 -5.81 12.31 -10.80
N GLN A 96 -6.55 13.13 -11.55
CA GLN A 96 -7.66 13.92 -11.03
C GLN A 96 -8.87 13.05 -10.71
N THR A 97 -9.18 12.06 -11.54
CA THR A 97 -10.21 11.05 -11.26
C THR A 97 -9.88 10.29 -9.99
N PHE A 98 -8.61 9.91 -9.82
CA PHE A 98 -8.16 9.29 -8.58
C PHE A 98 -8.27 10.21 -7.37
N TYR A 99 -7.89 11.48 -7.50
CA TYR A 99 -8.04 12.46 -6.42
C TYR A 99 -9.50 12.58 -5.94
N ILE A 100 -10.46 12.68 -6.88
CA ILE A 100 -11.89 12.73 -6.55
C ILE A 100 -12.31 11.47 -5.79
N TRP A 101 -11.96 10.30 -6.31
CA TRP A 101 -12.25 9.02 -5.65
C TRP A 101 -11.64 8.96 -4.24
N VAL A 102 -10.40 9.41 -4.05
CA VAL A 102 -9.76 9.47 -2.73
C VAL A 102 -10.57 10.34 -1.78
N MET A 103 -10.97 11.55 -2.20
CA MET A 103 -11.74 12.47 -1.35
C MET A 103 -13.14 11.92 -1.02
N GLU A 104 -13.79 11.21 -1.94
CA GLU A 104 -15.10 10.57 -1.73
C GLU A 104 -15.03 9.38 -0.76
N ASN A 105 -13.90 8.66 -0.73
CA ASN A 105 -13.69 7.51 0.16
C ASN A 105 -13.09 7.89 1.51
N MET A 106 -12.78 9.18 1.69
CA MET A 106 -12.16 9.71 2.89
C MET A 106 -13.17 9.90 4.02
N ARG A 107 -12.80 9.48 5.22
CA ARG A 107 -13.57 9.70 6.44
C ARG A 107 -12.87 10.73 7.30
N TYR A 108 -13.62 11.63 7.93
CA TYR A 108 -13.02 12.53 8.91
C TYR A 108 -12.78 11.73 10.20
N PRO A 109 -11.55 11.65 10.75
CA PRO A 109 -11.31 10.98 12.01
C PRO A 109 -12.11 11.64 13.15
N GLU A 110 -12.94 10.88 13.86
CA GLU A 110 -13.86 11.43 14.88
C GLU A 110 -13.13 12.21 15.98
N ALA A 111 -11.95 11.74 16.41
CA ALA A 111 -11.12 12.45 17.38
C ALA A 111 -10.70 13.85 16.89
N MET A 112 -10.44 14.01 15.59
CA MET A 112 -10.08 15.29 14.98
C MET A 112 -11.30 16.20 14.79
N LYS A 113 -12.45 15.60 14.48
CA LYS A 113 -13.74 16.30 14.34
C LYS A 113 -14.17 16.93 15.66
N GLN A 114 -14.08 16.20 16.77
CA GLN A 114 -14.35 16.72 18.12
C GLN A 114 -13.44 17.89 18.49
N GLN A 115 -12.17 17.80 18.09
CA GLN A 115 -11.17 18.85 18.32
C GLN A 115 -11.24 20.00 17.31
N LYS A 116 -12.14 19.93 16.32
CA LYS A 116 -12.24 20.86 15.19
C LYS A 116 -10.90 21.11 14.47
N LYS A 117 -10.02 20.12 14.46
CA LYS A 117 -8.70 20.19 13.82
C LYS A 117 -8.84 19.99 12.34
N GLU A 118 -8.22 20.84 11.53
CA GLU A 118 -8.09 20.72 10.08
C GLU A 118 -6.67 20.30 9.69
N ALA A 119 -6.47 19.81 8.47
CA ALA A 119 -5.14 19.44 7.99
C ALA A 119 -4.98 19.65 6.48
N LYS A 120 -3.77 20.02 6.08
CA LYS A 120 -3.31 19.99 4.69
C LYS A 120 -2.10 19.07 4.63
N LEU A 121 -2.20 18.03 3.82
CA LEU A 121 -1.19 17.00 3.65
C LEU A 121 -0.76 16.94 2.19
N ALA A 122 0.46 16.50 1.96
CA ALA A 122 0.92 16.07 0.65
C ALA A 122 1.47 14.65 0.80
N VAL A 123 0.87 13.69 0.10
CA VAL A 123 1.26 12.28 0.17
C VAL A 123 1.90 11.86 -1.14
N LYS A 124 3.07 11.24 -1.03
CA LYS A 124 3.82 10.62 -2.13
C LYS A 124 3.60 9.11 -2.07
N PHE A 125 3.35 8.48 -3.20
CA PHE A 125 3.17 7.03 -3.29
C PHE A 125 3.54 6.54 -4.70
N VAL A 126 3.72 5.23 -4.85
CA VAL A 126 4.05 4.56 -6.12
C VAL A 126 2.92 3.62 -6.51
N VAL A 127 2.47 3.73 -7.75
CA VAL A 127 1.65 2.71 -8.42
C VAL A 127 2.60 1.80 -9.17
N GLY A 128 2.67 0.54 -8.78
CA GLY A 128 3.59 -0.43 -9.39
C GLY A 128 3.13 -0.91 -10.77
N LYS A 129 3.96 -1.72 -11.43
CA LYS A 129 3.68 -2.33 -12.75
C LYS A 129 2.41 -3.20 -12.81
N GLN A 130 1.93 -3.66 -11.65
CA GLN A 130 0.67 -4.41 -11.52
C GLN A 130 -0.55 -3.50 -11.33
N GLY A 131 -0.38 -2.18 -11.31
CA GLY A 131 -1.47 -1.22 -11.15
C GLY A 131 -1.94 -1.02 -9.71
N PHE A 132 -1.25 -1.57 -8.72
CA PHE A 132 -1.58 -1.37 -7.31
C PHE A 132 -0.65 -0.36 -6.66
N ILE A 133 -1.18 0.38 -5.67
CA ILE A 133 -0.36 1.24 -4.82
C ILE A 133 0.50 0.36 -3.91
N GLN A 134 1.80 0.62 -3.88
CA GLN A 134 2.73 -0.12 -3.03
C GLN A 134 2.66 0.38 -1.59
N PRO A 135 2.37 -0.49 -0.59
CA PRO A 135 2.17 -0.05 0.78
C PRO A 135 3.35 0.70 1.40
N ASN A 136 4.57 0.24 1.11
CA ASN A 136 5.81 0.80 1.66
C ASN A 136 6.27 2.08 0.94
N SER A 137 5.63 2.46 -0.16
CA SER A 137 5.94 3.70 -0.90
C SER A 137 5.26 4.94 -0.32
N ILE A 138 4.19 4.76 0.48
CA ILE A 138 3.34 5.85 0.98
C ILE A 138 4.09 6.66 2.03
N THR A 139 4.52 7.86 1.63
CA THR A 139 5.31 8.81 2.42
C THR A 139 4.62 10.16 2.48
N PHE A 140 4.42 10.70 3.68
CA PHE A 140 3.90 12.06 3.86
C PHE A 140 5.03 13.08 3.74
N LEU A 141 4.90 14.01 2.79
CA LEU A 141 5.88 15.08 2.53
C LEU A 141 5.74 16.22 3.55
N GLN A 142 4.53 16.40 4.09
CA GLN A 142 4.23 17.31 5.19
C GLN A 142 3.61 16.47 6.29
N ARG A 143 4.22 16.47 7.49
CA ARG A 143 3.71 15.68 8.62
C ARG A 143 2.43 16.31 9.15
N GLY A 144 1.42 15.49 9.30
CA GLY A 144 0.13 15.84 9.89
C GLY A 144 -0.08 15.23 11.27
N ASP A 145 -1.30 15.34 11.76
CA ASP A 145 -1.78 14.51 12.87
C ASP A 145 -1.87 13.06 12.38
N GLU A 146 -1.40 12.11 13.20
CA GLU A 146 -1.30 10.69 12.83
C GLU A 146 -2.66 10.10 12.43
N ALA A 147 -3.75 10.58 13.05
CA ALA A 147 -5.10 10.12 12.71
C ALA A 147 -5.47 10.44 11.24
N PHE A 148 -5.04 11.60 10.71
CA PHE A 148 -5.26 11.93 9.30
C PHE A 148 -4.35 11.10 8.39
N GLU A 149 -3.09 10.90 8.77
CA GLU A 149 -2.15 10.09 7.99
C GLU A 149 -2.60 8.63 7.87
N GLN A 150 -3.09 8.04 8.96
CA GLN A 150 -3.62 6.68 8.98
C GLN A 150 -4.83 6.53 8.05
N GLU A 151 -5.74 7.50 8.06
CA GLU A 151 -6.93 7.49 7.22
C GLU A 151 -6.61 7.67 5.74
N VAL A 152 -5.67 8.56 5.40
CA VAL A 152 -5.15 8.68 4.03
C VAL A 152 -4.54 7.35 3.57
N ARG A 153 -3.71 6.72 4.41
CA ARG A 153 -3.11 5.42 4.10
C ARG A 153 -4.17 4.34 3.86
N ARG A 154 -5.21 4.29 4.69
CA ARG A 154 -6.34 3.35 4.56
C ARG A 154 -6.96 3.44 3.16
N VAL A 155 -7.25 4.66 2.69
CA VAL A 155 -7.91 4.88 1.40
C VAL A 155 -6.99 4.61 0.22
N LEU A 156 -5.72 5.03 0.29
CA LEU A 156 -4.75 4.71 -0.76
C LEU A 156 -4.59 3.19 -0.92
N LEU A 157 -4.52 2.45 0.20
CA LEU A 157 -4.40 0.99 0.17
C LEU A 157 -5.68 0.28 -0.28
N SER A 158 -6.85 0.91 -0.15
CA SER A 158 -8.10 0.40 -0.68
C SER A 158 -8.36 0.81 -2.14
N SER A 159 -7.38 1.44 -2.80
CA SER A 159 -7.50 1.82 -4.22
C SER A 159 -7.79 0.59 -5.09
N PRO A 160 -8.80 0.66 -5.98
CA PRO A 160 -8.90 -0.25 -7.11
C PRO A 160 -7.60 -0.30 -7.92
N ARG A 161 -7.44 -1.38 -8.68
CA ARG A 161 -6.33 -1.55 -9.59
C ARG A 161 -6.37 -0.48 -10.69
N TRP A 162 -5.23 0.14 -10.95
CA TRP A 162 -4.97 1.03 -12.06
C TRP A 162 -4.61 0.23 -13.31
N GLU A 163 -4.90 0.80 -14.48
CA GLU A 163 -4.18 0.44 -15.68
C GLU A 163 -2.74 0.96 -15.55
N PRO A 164 -1.72 0.09 -15.63
CA PRO A 164 -0.34 0.51 -15.40
C PRO A 164 0.13 1.48 -16.48
N ALA A 165 1.05 2.36 -16.11
CA ALA A 165 1.78 3.18 -17.06
C ALA A 165 2.69 2.30 -17.91
N THR A 166 3.04 2.76 -19.11
CA THR A 166 3.98 2.04 -19.97
C THR A 166 5.13 2.91 -20.44
N GLN A 167 6.31 2.31 -20.49
CA GLN A 167 7.53 2.87 -21.08
C GLN A 167 8.06 1.87 -22.10
N LYS A 168 8.30 2.29 -23.35
CA LYS A 168 8.78 1.41 -24.43
C LYS A 168 7.93 0.13 -24.60
N GLY A 169 6.63 0.24 -24.35
CA GLY A 169 5.68 -0.88 -24.42
C GLY A 169 5.63 -1.78 -23.19
N GLU A 170 6.47 -1.58 -22.17
CA GLU A 170 6.48 -2.37 -20.94
C GLU A 170 5.79 -1.64 -19.78
N ALA A 171 5.11 -2.39 -18.91
CA ALA A 171 4.45 -1.83 -17.73
C ALA A 171 5.49 -1.39 -16.69
N VAL A 172 5.37 -0.15 -16.21
CA VAL A 172 6.35 0.45 -15.29
C VAL A 172 5.71 1.02 -14.03
N ALA A 173 6.49 1.12 -12.96
CA ALA A 173 6.09 1.78 -11.74
C ALA A 173 6.18 3.30 -11.88
N VAL A 174 5.21 4.03 -11.32
CA VAL A 174 5.14 5.50 -11.38
C VAL A 174 4.89 6.08 -10.01
N GLN A 175 5.64 7.11 -9.66
CA GLN A 175 5.44 7.88 -8.44
C GLN A 175 4.45 9.02 -8.68
N TYR A 176 3.51 9.18 -7.74
CA TYR A 176 2.56 10.29 -7.71
C TYR A 176 2.69 11.07 -6.40
N VAL A 177 2.23 12.32 -6.44
CA VAL A 177 2.06 13.17 -5.25
C VAL A 177 0.64 13.73 -5.28
N LEU A 178 -0.08 13.60 -4.17
CA LEU A 178 -1.42 14.16 -4.01
C LEU A 178 -1.50 15.13 -2.84
N PRO A 179 -2.00 16.35 -3.06
CA PRO A 179 -2.41 17.22 -1.97
C PRO A 179 -3.76 16.75 -1.42
N ILE A 180 -3.90 16.66 -0.10
CA ILE A 180 -5.13 16.27 0.60
C ILE A 180 -5.45 17.35 1.62
N THR A 181 -6.71 17.79 1.68
CA THR A 181 -7.17 18.77 2.67
C THR A 181 -8.35 18.19 3.44
N PHE A 182 -8.20 18.14 4.77
CA PHE A 182 -9.29 17.89 5.70
C PHE A 182 -9.79 19.23 6.21
N SER A 183 -11.03 19.57 5.90
CA SER A 183 -11.71 20.77 6.38
C SER A 183 -13.08 20.41 6.92
N LEU A 184 -13.47 21.04 8.02
CA LEU A 184 -14.84 20.92 8.53
C LEU A 184 -15.68 21.97 7.80
N LYS A 185 -16.60 21.52 6.95
CA LYS A 185 -17.60 22.40 6.34
C LYS A 185 -18.69 22.75 7.35
#